data_AF-A0A228HTF4-F1
#
_entry.id   AF-A0A228HTF4-F1
#
_cell.length_a   1.000
_cell.length_b   1.000
_cell.length_c   1.000
_cell.angle_alpha   90.00
_cell.angle_beta   90.00
_cell.angle_gamma   90.00
#
_symmetry.space_group_name_H-M   'P 1'
#
loop_
_entity.id
_entity.type
_entity.pdbx_description
1 polymer ?
#
loop_
_entity_poly.entity_id
_entity_poly.type
_entity_poly.pdbx_seq_one_letter_code
_entity_poly.pdbx_strand_id
1 'polypeptide(L)'
;MFYLSSTLDELESTEGTPVSRMVFYQGQTAEKWFYHDLPAWRVVSGCYPEPALNGVRKIYALSEQGDVDCYSREGSVIEKIADAGLGAASANYGYVTRIREIGDHLYVCGYGGQVYQRDTAGWIHVDAQLLQKKVDIGSIEDPSELLAALTQSADEVIGLIDINGLDEQSIYVVGNDGYMAFFDGASWMKLPKATAAHLNCVLPVSADSVWVAGSKGTLLKGNFQAGFGAVARKRHSTDFHSLAWFNDRLFIGAGDGIYELDENGPQRLMVSDKFSLDNVATVEAKDGVLWVLASRRLARYDGAQWEVFENPHNLP
;
A
#
# COMPACT_ATOMS: atom_id res chain seq x y z
N MET A 1 3.27 -1.97 -17.81
CA MET A 1 3.36 -0.50 -17.66
C MET A 1 3.37 -0.21 -16.16
N PHE A 2 3.95 0.90 -15.70
CA PHE A 2 4.17 1.17 -14.26
C PHE A 2 3.58 2.56 -13.91
N TYR A 3 3.03 2.74 -12.71
CA TYR A 3 2.34 3.97 -12.27
C TYR A 3 2.70 4.35 -10.83
N LEU A 4 3.14 5.60 -10.60
CA LEU A 4 3.65 6.01 -9.29
C LEU A 4 3.48 7.51 -9.02
N SER A 5 3.25 7.90 -7.77
CA SER A 5 3.44 9.26 -7.26
C SER A 5 4.90 9.62 -6.89
N SER A 6 5.28 10.86 -7.18
CA SER A 6 6.41 11.56 -6.56
C SER A 6 5.89 12.85 -5.95
N THR A 7 6.30 13.17 -4.72
CA THR A 7 6.15 14.54 -4.19
C THR A 7 7.23 15.42 -4.81
N LEU A 8 6.88 16.66 -5.16
CA LEU A 8 7.81 17.63 -5.73
C LEU A 8 8.18 18.64 -4.63
N ASP A 9 9.30 18.39 -3.95
CA ASP A 9 9.78 19.19 -2.80
C ASP A 9 9.90 20.69 -3.14
N GLU A 10 10.25 21.02 -4.39
CA GLU A 10 10.37 22.41 -4.86
C GLU A 10 9.02 23.16 -4.83
N LEU A 11 7.92 22.49 -5.22
CA LEU A 11 6.58 23.10 -5.28
C LEU A 11 5.90 23.19 -3.91
N GLU A 12 6.12 22.21 -3.03
CA GLU A 12 5.62 22.26 -1.64
C GLU A 12 6.21 23.45 -0.88
N SER A 13 7.48 23.79 -1.15
CA SER A 13 8.18 24.89 -0.48
C SER A 13 7.64 26.29 -0.83
N THR A 14 7.01 26.45 -2.00
CA THR A 14 6.54 27.74 -2.51
C THR A 14 5.06 28.01 -2.28
N GLU A 15 4.20 26.98 -2.26
CA GLU A 15 2.74 27.15 -2.20
C GLU A 15 2.08 26.61 -0.92
N GLY A 16 2.85 25.97 -0.02
CA GLY A 16 2.33 25.41 1.24
C GLY A 16 1.23 24.35 1.04
N THR A 17 1.10 23.83 -0.17
CA THR A 17 0.05 22.93 -0.62
C THR A 17 0.72 21.71 -1.27
N PRO A 18 0.39 20.47 -0.89
CA PRO A 18 1.07 19.29 -1.42
C PRO A 18 0.79 19.14 -2.92
N VAL A 19 1.81 18.76 -3.70
CA VAL A 19 1.64 18.44 -5.12
C VAL A 19 2.28 17.08 -5.38
N SER A 20 1.48 16.15 -5.91
CA SER A 20 1.96 14.83 -6.32
C SER A 20 2.00 14.74 -7.84
N ARG A 21 3.16 14.37 -8.39
CA ARG A 21 3.31 14.00 -9.79
C ARG A 21 3.12 12.51 -9.97
N MET A 22 2.19 12.12 -10.81
CA MET A 22 1.96 10.75 -11.20
C MET A 22 2.74 10.43 -12.48
N VAL A 23 3.74 9.56 -12.41
CA VAL A 23 4.60 9.17 -13.54
C VAL A 23 4.20 7.79 -14.06
N PHE A 24 4.17 7.62 -15.39
CA PHE A 24 3.97 6.33 -16.02
C PHE A 24 5.02 5.98 -17.08
N TYR A 25 5.41 4.70 -17.09
CA TYR A 25 6.32 4.12 -18.09
C TYR A 25 5.59 3.20 -19.06
N GLN A 26 5.70 3.49 -20.37
CA GLN A 26 5.14 2.70 -21.47
C GLN A 26 6.24 2.27 -22.45
N GLY A 27 6.53 0.96 -22.49
CA GLY A 27 7.60 0.42 -23.35
C GLY A 27 7.24 0.23 -24.83
N GLN A 28 5.99 0.46 -25.23
CA GLN A 28 5.52 0.21 -26.61
C GLN A 28 5.70 1.41 -27.55
N THR A 29 6.03 2.59 -27.02
CA THR A 29 6.13 3.85 -27.76
C THR A 29 7.55 4.42 -27.68
N ALA A 30 7.91 5.29 -28.64
CA ALA A 30 9.22 5.96 -28.65
C ALA A 30 9.37 6.90 -27.44
N GLU A 31 8.31 7.64 -27.12
CA GLU A 31 8.18 8.33 -25.85
C GLU A 31 7.76 7.32 -24.78
N LYS A 32 8.65 7.11 -23.81
CA LYS A 32 8.50 6.05 -22.80
C LYS A 32 7.94 6.54 -21.48
N TRP A 33 8.08 7.83 -21.21
CA TRP A 33 7.77 8.45 -19.93
C TRP A 33 6.72 9.52 -20.12
N PHE A 34 5.73 9.50 -19.25
CA PHE A 34 4.67 10.48 -19.23
C PHE A 34 4.32 10.78 -17.78
N TYR A 35 3.67 11.90 -17.55
CA TYR A 35 3.20 12.26 -16.22
C TYR A 35 1.93 13.09 -16.28
N HIS A 36 1.24 13.14 -15.15
CA HIS A 36 0.24 14.17 -14.86
C HIS A 36 0.40 14.60 -13.40
N ASP A 37 -0.03 15.81 -13.08
CA ASP A 37 0.13 16.38 -11.74
C ASP A 37 -1.23 16.47 -11.04
N LEU A 38 -1.26 16.08 -9.76
CA LEU A 38 -2.40 16.18 -8.87
C LEU A 38 -2.13 17.30 -7.84
N PRO A 39 -2.60 18.53 -8.09
CA PRO A 39 -2.39 19.65 -7.19
C PRO A 39 -3.22 19.50 -5.91
N ALA A 40 -2.68 19.91 -4.78
CA ALA A 40 -3.27 19.76 -3.45
C ALA A 40 -3.45 18.31 -2.97
N TRP A 41 -2.79 17.35 -3.62
CA TRP A 41 -2.82 15.94 -3.23
C TRP A 41 -1.48 15.51 -2.67
N ARG A 42 -1.52 14.88 -1.50
CA ARG A 42 -0.49 13.93 -1.08
C ARG A 42 -0.96 12.52 -1.40
N VAL A 43 -0.43 11.94 -2.47
CA VAL A 43 -0.78 10.59 -2.91
C VAL A 43 -0.06 9.56 -2.04
N VAL A 44 -0.84 8.66 -1.44
CA VAL A 44 -0.34 7.59 -0.55
C VAL A 44 -0.29 6.22 -1.22
N SER A 45 -1.07 6.01 -2.28
CA SER A 45 -1.10 4.74 -3.00
C SER A 45 -1.52 4.93 -4.46
N GLY A 46 -0.87 4.19 -5.35
CA GLY A 46 -1.36 3.95 -6.70
C GLY A 46 -1.98 2.56 -6.79
N CYS A 47 -2.92 2.38 -7.71
CA CYS A 47 -3.42 1.07 -8.11
C CYS A 47 -3.49 0.98 -9.63
N TYR A 48 -3.00 -0.14 -10.16
CA TYR A 48 -2.96 -0.41 -11.59
C TYR A 48 -3.71 -1.71 -11.92
N PRO A 49 -5.04 -1.63 -12.08
CA PRO A 49 -5.87 -2.79 -12.35
C PRO A 49 -5.52 -3.54 -13.62
N GLU A 50 -5.93 -4.81 -13.68
CA GLU A 50 -5.96 -5.53 -14.94
C GLU A 50 -6.84 -4.79 -15.97
N PRO A 51 -6.44 -4.73 -17.26
CA PRO A 51 -7.26 -4.08 -18.26
C PRO A 51 -8.57 -4.84 -18.44
N ALA A 52 -9.70 -4.14 -18.26
CA ALA A 52 -11.00 -4.69 -18.63
C ALA A 52 -11.01 -5.07 -20.12
N LEU A 53 -11.61 -6.22 -20.45
CA LEU A 53 -11.78 -6.69 -21.83
C LEU A 53 -12.47 -5.60 -22.67
N ASN A 54 -11.79 -5.11 -23.71
CA ASN A 54 -12.24 -4.01 -24.57
C ASN A 54 -12.52 -2.67 -23.86
N GLY A 55 -12.12 -2.55 -22.60
CA GLY A 55 -12.25 -1.32 -21.82
C GLY A 55 -11.05 -0.40 -22.00
N VAL A 56 -11.24 0.86 -21.65
CA VAL A 56 -10.12 1.79 -21.50
C VAL A 56 -9.36 1.44 -20.23
N ARG A 57 -8.03 1.34 -20.34
CA ARG A 57 -7.17 1.10 -19.19
C ARG A 57 -7.26 2.28 -18.23
N LYS A 58 -7.60 1.98 -16.98
CA LYS A 58 -7.74 2.95 -15.88
C LYS A 58 -6.62 2.73 -14.88
N ILE A 59 -6.17 3.82 -14.27
CA ILE A 59 -5.17 3.83 -13.22
C ILE A 59 -5.68 4.73 -12.10
N TYR A 60 -5.37 4.36 -10.87
CA TYR A 60 -5.96 5.00 -9.70
C TYR A 60 -4.88 5.58 -8.81
N ALA A 61 -5.05 6.82 -8.38
CA ALA A 61 -4.23 7.44 -7.34
C ALA A 61 -5.12 7.77 -6.13
N LEU A 62 -4.67 7.44 -4.93
CA LEU A 62 -5.36 7.70 -3.67
C LEU A 62 -4.62 8.78 -2.89
N SER A 63 -5.31 9.86 -2.50
CA SER A 63 -4.80 10.85 -1.55
C SER A 63 -4.94 10.35 -0.10
N GLU A 64 -4.11 10.85 0.82
CA GLU A 64 -4.26 10.56 2.26
C GLU A 64 -5.64 10.95 2.81
N GLN A 65 -6.31 11.90 2.14
CA GLN A 65 -7.62 12.42 2.52
C GLN A 65 -8.80 11.62 1.92
N GLY A 66 -8.55 10.56 1.14
CA GLY A 66 -9.61 9.75 0.52
C GLY A 66 -10.18 10.30 -0.77
N ASP A 67 -9.45 11.17 -1.46
CA ASP A 67 -9.74 11.49 -2.86
C ASP A 67 -9.11 10.40 -3.75
N VAL A 68 -9.85 9.97 -4.77
CA VAL A 68 -9.41 8.92 -5.71
C VAL A 68 -9.48 9.46 -7.13
N ASP A 69 -8.32 9.62 -7.75
CA ASP A 69 -8.23 9.99 -9.17
C ASP A 69 -8.31 8.71 -10.01
N CYS A 70 -9.29 8.63 -10.89
CA CYS A 70 -9.40 7.62 -11.93
C CYS A 70 -8.91 8.21 -13.26
N TYR A 71 -7.65 7.98 -13.57
CA TYR A 71 -7.01 8.48 -14.77
C TYR A 71 -7.06 7.47 -15.91
N SER A 72 -7.28 7.96 -17.13
CA SER A 72 -7.27 7.17 -18.35
C SER A 72 -6.93 8.03 -19.57
N ARG A 73 -6.89 7.43 -20.76
CA ARG A 73 -6.75 8.20 -22.02
C ARG A 73 -7.92 9.16 -22.29
N GLU A 74 -9.05 8.98 -21.61
CA GLU A 74 -10.25 9.81 -21.75
C GLU A 74 -10.25 10.99 -20.76
N GLY A 75 -9.24 11.07 -19.89
CA GLY A 75 -9.11 12.08 -18.84
C GLY A 75 -9.16 11.49 -17.44
N SER A 76 -9.21 12.40 -16.47
CA SER A 76 -9.31 12.12 -15.04
C SER A 76 -10.74 12.29 -14.54
N VAL A 77 -11.20 11.35 -13.72
CA VAL A 77 -12.44 11.44 -12.95
C VAL A 77 -12.08 11.32 -11.47
N ILE A 78 -12.37 12.35 -10.69
CA ILE A 78 -12.10 12.36 -9.26
C ILE A 78 -13.33 11.88 -8.49
N GLU A 79 -13.13 10.91 -7.61
CA GLU A 79 -14.10 10.43 -6.65
C GLU A 79 -13.66 10.77 -5.22
N LYS A 80 -14.63 10.82 -4.29
CA LYS A 80 -14.37 11.06 -2.86
C LYS A 80 -14.94 9.93 -2.01
N ILE A 81 -14.11 9.40 -1.11
CA ILE A 81 -14.57 8.62 0.03
C ILE A 81 -15.03 9.62 1.09
N ALA A 82 -16.35 9.70 1.30
CA ALA A 82 -16.99 10.86 1.91
C ALA A 82 -16.51 11.19 3.33
N ASP A 83 -16.17 10.18 4.13
CA ASP A 83 -15.85 10.31 5.55
C ASP A 83 -14.39 10.01 5.89
N ALA A 84 -13.56 9.78 4.87
CA ALA A 84 -12.12 9.57 5.01
C ALA A 84 -11.33 10.88 5.20
N GLY A 85 -10.13 10.76 5.77
CA GLY A 85 -9.20 11.88 5.96
C GLY A 85 -9.42 12.63 7.27
N LEU A 86 -8.95 13.88 7.32
CA LEU A 86 -9.05 14.78 8.47
C LEU A 86 -9.74 16.11 8.13
N GLY A 87 -10.38 16.19 6.97
CA GLY A 87 -11.14 17.36 6.54
C GLY A 87 -12.43 17.56 7.36
N ALA A 88 -13.07 18.72 7.22
CA ALA A 88 -14.27 19.08 7.99
C ALA A 88 -15.47 18.11 7.80
N ALA A 89 -15.53 17.38 6.68
CA ALA A 89 -16.54 16.37 6.40
C ALA A 89 -16.18 14.96 6.91
N SER A 90 -14.95 14.78 7.43
CA SER A 90 -14.44 13.50 7.89
C SER A 90 -15.13 13.03 9.17
N ALA A 91 -15.17 11.71 9.34
CA ALA A 91 -15.54 11.07 10.58
C ALA A 91 -14.39 11.01 11.62
N ASN A 92 -13.22 11.58 11.31
CA ASN A 92 -12.00 11.63 12.12
C ASN A 92 -11.40 10.25 12.46
N TYR A 93 -11.57 9.27 11.58
CA TYR A 93 -10.88 7.98 11.67
C TYR A 93 -9.37 8.07 11.36
N GLY A 94 -8.98 9.13 10.63
CA GLY A 94 -7.61 9.36 10.18
C GLY A 94 -7.47 9.26 8.67
N TYR A 95 -6.23 9.13 8.22
CA TYR A 95 -5.91 9.01 6.80
C TYR A 95 -6.16 7.61 6.26
N VAL A 96 -6.47 7.53 4.98
CA VAL A 96 -6.40 6.27 4.23
C VAL A 96 -4.97 6.04 3.74
N THR A 97 -4.60 4.79 3.50
CA THR A 97 -3.20 4.38 3.32
C THR A 97 -2.96 3.58 2.06
N ARG A 98 -3.94 2.81 1.58
CA ARG A 98 -3.76 1.86 0.48
C ARG A 98 -4.99 1.80 -0.41
N ILE A 99 -4.80 1.73 -1.73
CA ILE A 99 -5.80 1.30 -2.70
C ILE A 99 -5.31 0.03 -3.42
N ARG A 100 -6.18 -0.97 -3.61
CA ARG A 100 -5.89 -2.17 -4.42
C ARG A 100 -7.11 -2.65 -5.19
N GLU A 101 -6.87 -3.27 -6.33
CA GLU A 101 -7.82 -4.16 -6.99
C GLU A 101 -7.73 -5.53 -6.31
N ILE A 102 -8.86 -6.07 -5.89
CA ILE A 102 -8.99 -7.41 -5.33
C ILE A 102 -10.26 -8.02 -5.93
N GLY A 103 -10.12 -9.11 -6.67
CA GLY A 103 -11.20 -9.61 -7.53
C GLY A 103 -11.62 -8.55 -8.55
N ASP A 104 -12.92 -8.29 -8.66
CA ASP A 104 -13.51 -7.32 -9.59
C ASP A 104 -13.72 -5.93 -8.96
N HIS A 105 -13.22 -5.70 -7.74
CA HIS A 105 -13.47 -4.49 -6.97
C HIS A 105 -12.20 -3.75 -6.56
N LEU A 106 -12.34 -2.43 -6.38
CA LEU A 106 -11.33 -1.63 -5.70
C LEU A 106 -11.64 -1.57 -4.21
N TYR A 107 -10.59 -1.72 -3.40
CA TYR A 107 -10.63 -1.60 -1.96
C TYR A 107 -9.67 -0.51 -1.49
N VAL A 108 -10.06 0.19 -0.44
CA VAL A 108 -9.22 1.17 0.27
C VAL A 108 -9.21 0.85 1.76
N CYS A 109 -8.04 0.87 2.39
CA CYS A 109 -7.93 0.78 3.85
C CYS A 109 -7.26 2.00 4.48
N GLY A 110 -7.38 2.17 5.79
CA GLY A 110 -6.82 3.31 6.50
C GLY A 110 -6.71 3.17 8.02
N TYR A 111 -6.36 4.29 8.66
CA TYR A 111 -6.42 4.46 10.10
C TYR A 111 -7.87 4.33 10.61
N GLY A 112 -8.03 4.12 11.91
CA GLY A 112 -9.35 3.87 12.50
C GLY A 112 -9.99 2.56 12.06
N GLY A 113 -9.23 1.62 11.47
CA GLY A 113 -9.74 0.35 10.96
C GLY A 113 -10.62 0.48 9.72
N GLN A 114 -10.54 1.61 9.01
CA GLN A 114 -11.32 1.88 7.81
C GLN A 114 -11.04 0.84 6.72
N VAL A 115 -12.11 0.30 6.12
CA VAL A 115 -12.06 -0.45 4.87
C VAL A 115 -13.27 -0.10 4.01
N TYR A 116 -13.00 0.37 2.81
CA TYR A 116 -13.99 0.73 1.81
C TYR A 116 -13.88 -0.17 0.59
N GLN A 117 -15.02 -0.47 -0.02
CA GLN A 117 -15.14 -1.11 -1.33
C GLN A 117 -15.81 -0.15 -2.31
N ARG A 118 -15.31 -0.08 -3.54
CA ARG A 118 -15.98 0.63 -4.63
C ARG A 118 -17.02 -0.29 -5.26
N ASP A 119 -18.29 0.06 -5.11
CA ASP A 119 -19.41 -0.59 -5.81
C ASP A 119 -19.78 0.20 -7.08
N THR A 120 -21.00 0.08 -7.61
CA THR A 120 -21.45 0.86 -8.77
C THR A 120 -21.91 2.29 -8.43
N ALA A 121 -22.42 2.50 -7.22
CA ALA A 121 -22.97 3.76 -6.73
C ALA A 121 -21.93 4.67 -6.04
N GLY A 122 -20.85 4.11 -5.50
CA GLY A 122 -19.79 4.85 -4.84
C GLY A 122 -18.93 3.97 -3.92
N TRP A 123 -18.29 4.62 -2.95
CA TRP A 123 -17.50 3.95 -1.93
C TRP A 123 -18.37 3.60 -0.72
N ILE A 124 -18.36 2.32 -0.32
CA ILE A 124 -19.14 1.81 0.81
C ILE A 124 -18.22 1.19 1.87
N HIS A 125 -18.61 1.27 3.14
CA HIS A 125 -17.90 0.60 4.22
C HIS A 125 -18.07 -0.91 4.15
N VAL A 126 -16.97 -1.62 4.39
CA VAL A 126 -16.94 -3.08 4.56
C VAL A 126 -16.18 -3.47 5.82
N ASP A 127 -16.15 -2.61 6.84
CA ASP A 127 -15.26 -2.68 8.01
C ASP A 127 -16.00 -2.91 9.34
N ALA A 128 -17.18 -3.53 9.31
CA ALA A 128 -18.10 -3.62 10.46
C ALA A 128 -17.52 -4.19 11.78
N GLN A 129 -16.39 -4.93 11.76
CA GLN A 129 -15.69 -5.42 12.96
C GLN A 129 -14.30 -4.77 13.16
N LEU A 130 -13.85 -3.94 12.22
CA LEU A 130 -12.56 -3.25 12.27
C LEU A 130 -12.73 -1.77 12.64
N LEU A 131 -13.78 -1.12 12.12
CA LEU A 131 -13.98 0.31 12.25
C LEU A 131 -14.07 0.73 13.71
N GLN A 132 -13.18 1.61 14.10
CA GLN A 132 -13.16 2.15 15.44
C GLN A 132 -14.40 3.01 15.69
N LYS A 133 -14.94 2.89 16.91
CA LYS A 133 -16.05 3.74 17.33
C LYS A 133 -15.52 5.16 17.54
N LYS A 134 -16.34 6.14 17.14
CA LYS A 134 -16.07 7.54 17.46
C LYS A 134 -16.07 7.71 18.98
N VAL A 135 -14.98 8.26 19.50
CA VAL A 135 -14.94 8.75 20.88
C VAL A 135 -15.50 10.16 20.86
N ASP A 136 -16.64 10.39 21.51
CA ASP A 136 -17.21 11.74 21.64
C ASP A 136 -16.51 12.50 22.76
N ILE A 137 -15.29 12.94 22.47
CA ILE A 137 -14.42 13.67 23.39
C ILE A 137 -15.08 14.99 23.86
N GLY A 138 -15.91 15.60 23.01
CA GLY A 138 -16.53 16.91 23.26
C GLY A 138 -17.66 16.87 24.30
N SER A 139 -18.26 15.69 24.50
CA SER A 139 -19.30 15.45 25.50
C SER A 139 -18.78 15.14 26.91
N ILE A 140 -17.47 14.87 27.06
CA ILE A 140 -16.88 14.46 28.34
C ILE A 140 -16.43 15.70 29.12
N GLU A 141 -17.20 16.07 30.14
CA GLU A 141 -16.90 17.23 30.99
C GLU A 141 -15.82 16.93 32.05
N ASP A 142 -15.75 15.69 32.54
CA ASP A 142 -14.79 15.30 33.59
C ASP A 142 -13.37 15.07 33.01
N PRO A 143 -12.33 15.78 33.49
CA PRO A 143 -10.97 15.63 32.96
C PRO A 143 -10.35 14.24 33.14
N SER A 144 -10.76 13.48 34.16
CA SER A 144 -10.26 12.13 34.41
C SER A 144 -10.93 11.12 33.49
N GLU A 145 -12.24 11.26 33.27
CA GLU A 145 -12.98 10.48 32.28
C GLU A 145 -12.49 10.79 30.86
N LEU A 146 -12.19 12.06 30.58
CA LEU A 146 -11.61 12.50 29.31
C LEU A 146 -10.23 11.85 29.10
N LEU A 147 -9.35 11.90 30.09
CA LEU A 147 -8.04 11.26 30.02
C LEU A 147 -8.17 9.73 29.87
N ALA A 148 -9.12 9.10 30.58
CA ALA A 148 -9.36 7.66 30.46
C ALA A 148 -9.87 7.29 29.07
N ALA A 149 -10.82 8.04 28.51
CA ALA A 149 -11.34 7.83 27.16
C ALA A 149 -10.26 8.04 26.09
N LEU A 150 -9.42 9.06 26.23
CA LEU A 150 -8.28 9.29 25.33
C LEU A 150 -7.23 8.18 25.43
N THR A 151 -6.93 7.70 26.64
CA THR A 151 -5.98 6.61 26.87
C THR A 151 -6.50 5.31 26.27
N GLN A 152 -7.77 4.96 26.51
CA GLN A 152 -8.40 3.79 25.93
C GLN A 152 -8.44 3.87 24.40
N SER A 153 -8.77 5.05 23.85
CA SER A 153 -8.75 5.29 22.41
C SER A 153 -7.36 5.10 21.81
N ALA A 154 -6.30 5.50 22.51
CA ALA A 154 -4.92 5.38 22.06
C ALA A 154 -4.43 3.92 22.06
N ASP A 155 -4.86 3.12 23.03
CA ASP A 155 -4.49 1.70 23.12
C ASP A 155 -5.23 0.82 22.09
N GLU A 156 -6.39 1.27 21.60
CA GLU A 156 -7.20 0.53 20.64
C GLU A 156 -6.90 0.90 19.18
N VAL A 157 -5.99 1.86 18.89
CA VAL A 157 -5.70 2.38 17.53
C VAL A 157 -5.45 1.26 16.53
N ILE A 158 -6.35 1.14 15.56
CA ILE A 158 -6.20 0.25 14.39
C ILE A 158 -5.72 1.11 13.22
N GLY A 159 -4.41 1.04 12.95
CA GLY A 159 -3.79 1.65 11.78
C GLY A 159 -3.53 0.61 10.70
N LEU A 160 -4.42 0.49 9.71
CA LEU A 160 -4.21 -0.42 8.58
C LEU A 160 -3.27 0.22 7.56
N ILE A 161 -2.24 -0.53 7.14
CA ILE A 161 -1.16 -0.06 6.26
C ILE A 161 -1.23 -0.72 4.87
N ASP A 162 -1.74 -1.94 4.80
CA ASP A 162 -1.94 -2.66 3.55
C ASP A 162 -3.18 -3.55 3.61
N ILE A 163 -3.81 -3.70 2.46
CA ILE A 163 -4.97 -4.56 2.21
C ILE A 163 -4.67 -5.32 0.93
N ASN A 164 -4.87 -6.65 0.91
CA ASN A 164 -4.69 -7.46 -0.28
C ASN A 164 -5.46 -8.78 -0.15
N GLY A 165 -5.83 -9.40 -1.27
CA GLY A 165 -6.61 -10.63 -1.26
C GLY A 165 -6.40 -11.45 -2.52
N LEU A 166 -6.82 -12.70 -2.48
CA LEU A 166 -6.92 -13.52 -3.70
C LEU A 166 -8.18 -13.18 -4.49
N ASP A 167 -9.25 -12.87 -3.77
CA ASP A 167 -10.58 -12.53 -4.24
C ASP A 167 -11.35 -11.81 -3.11
N GLU A 168 -12.60 -11.44 -3.37
CA GLU A 168 -13.49 -10.73 -2.45
C GLU A 168 -13.88 -11.53 -1.20
N GLN A 169 -13.64 -12.84 -1.21
CA GLN A 169 -13.93 -13.77 -0.11
C GLN A 169 -12.67 -14.13 0.70
N SER A 170 -11.52 -13.57 0.33
CA SER A 170 -10.24 -13.90 0.93
C SER A 170 -9.33 -12.67 0.94
N ILE A 171 -9.64 -11.73 1.85
CA ILE A 171 -8.92 -10.47 1.98
C ILE A 171 -8.20 -10.42 3.32
N TYR A 172 -6.96 -9.96 3.32
CA TYR A 172 -6.16 -9.68 4.50
C TYR A 172 -5.93 -8.19 4.63
N VAL A 173 -5.94 -7.71 5.87
CA VAL A 173 -5.40 -6.40 6.24
C VAL A 173 -4.30 -6.56 7.27
N VAL A 174 -3.28 -5.71 7.18
CA VAL A 174 -2.18 -5.68 8.15
C VAL A 174 -1.88 -4.25 8.57
N GLY A 175 -1.30 -4.09 9.75
CA GLY A 175 -1.09 -2.76 10.29
C GLY A 175 -0.14 -2.64 11.47
N ASN A 176 -0.36 -1.61 12.26
CA ASN A 176 0.44 -1.30 13.44
C ASN A 176 0.49 -2.45 14.44
N ASP A 177 1.59 -2.56 15.19
CA ASP A 177 1.71 -3.45 16.34
C ASP A 177 1.34 -4.91 16.03
N GLY A 178 1.67 -5.40 14.83
CA GLY A 178 1.39 -6.76 14.40
C GLY A 178 -0.08 -7.03 14.12
N TYR A 179 -0.90 -5.98 13.89
CA TYR A 179 -2.31 -6.13 13.60
C TYR A 179 -2.50 -6.90 12.30
N MET A 180 -3.37 -7.90 12.34
CA MET A 180 -3.78 -8.70 11.19
C MET A 180 -5.26 -9.05 11.32
N ALA A 181 -6.00 -8.95 10.23
CA ALA A 181 -7.36 -9.47 10.15
C ALA A 181 -7.61 -10.09 8.77
N PHE A 182 -8.57 -11.00 8.71
CA PHE A 182 -9.00 -11.71 7.52
C PHE A 182 -10.50 -11.51 7.30
N PHE A 183 -10.90 -11.26 6.06
CA PHE A 183 -12.29 -11.17 5.62
C PHE A 183 -12.65 -12.38 4.77
N ASP A 184 -13.73 -13.06 5.15
CA ASP A 184 -14.22 -14.27 4.51
C ASP A 184 -15.31 -14.01 3.45
N GLY A 185 -15.50 -12.76 3.04
CA GLY A 185 -16.60 -12.32 2.17
C GLY A 185 -17.84 -11.83 2.93
N ALA A 186 -17.92 -12.07 4.24
CA ALA A 186 -19.06 -11.65 5.07
C ALA A 186 -18.64 -10.90 6.33
N SER A 187 -17.53 -11.30 6.97
CA SER A 187 -17.11 -10.76 8.26
C SER A 187 -15.60 -10.74 8.42
N TRP A 188 -15.10 -9.76 9.19
CA TRP A 188 -13.70 -9.72 9.57
C TRP A 188 -13.43 -10.53 10.84
N MET A 189 -12.38 -11.33 10.78
CA MET A 189 -11.81 -12.05 11.90
C MET A 189 -10.42 -11.50 12.20
N LYS A 190 -10.24 -10.96 13.42
CA LYS A 190 -8.91 -10.60 13.92
C LYS A 190 -8.08 -11.86 14.12
N LEU A 191 -6.89 -11.89 13.53
CA LEU A 191 -5.99 -13.04 13.60
C LEU A 191 -5.09 -12.97 14.85
N PRO A 192 -4.60 -14.12 15.37
CA PRO A 192 -3.63 -14.13 16.46
C PRO A 192 -2.36 -13.35 16.11
N LYS A 193 -1.90 -12.53 17.06
CA LYS A 193 -0.71 -11.69 16.90
C LYS A 193 0.57 -12.53 16.83
N ALA A 194 1.19 -12.60 15.66
CA ALA A 194 2.42 -13.38 15.43
C ALA A 194 3.72 -12.60 15.76
N THR A 195 3.63 -11.28 15.90
CA THR A 195 4.76 -10.36 16.17
C THR A 195 4.25 -9.05 16.77
N ALA A 196 5.12 -8.27 17.40
CA ALA A 196 4.83 -6.90 17.81
C ALA A 196 5.36 -5.84 16.83
N ALA A 197 6.04 -6.25 15.75
CA ALA A 197 6.50 -5.32 14.72
C ALA A 197 5.31 -4.75 13.94
N HIS A 198 5.41 -3.49 13.51
CA HIS A 198 4.50 -2.94 12.50
C HIS A 198 4.62 -3.74 11.22
N LEU A 199 3.47 -4.03 10.60
CA LEU A 199 3.37 -4.79 9.36
C LEU A 199 3.04 -3.82 8.24
N ASN A 200 3.84 -3.88 7.17
CA ASN A 200 3.83 -2.89 6.10
C ASN A 200 3.20 -3.42 4.81
N CYS A 201 3.21 -4.74 4.60
CA CYS A 201 2.72 -5.34 3.37
C CYS A 201 2.18 -6.76 3.61
N VAL A 202 1.09 -7.10 2.93
CA VAL A 202 0.55 -8.45 2.83
C VAL A 202 0.41 -8.89 1.38
N LEU A 203 0.87 -10.11 1.09
CA LEU A 203 0.88 -10.70 -0.24
C LEU A 203 0.36 -12.15 -0.19
N PRO A 204 -0.94 -12.36 -0.46
CA PRO A 204 -1.47 -13.68 -0.76
C PRO A 204 -0.91 -14.19 -2.10
N VAL A 205 -0.31 -15.38 -2.10
CA VAL A 205 0.16 -16.07 -3.32
C VAL A 205 -0.78 -17.24 -3.66
N SER A 206 -1.29 -17.91 -2.64
CA SER A 206 -2.33 -18.93 -2.73
C SER A 206 -3.08 -19.01 -1.39
N ALA A 207 -4.17 -19.80 -1.33
CA ALA A 207 -4.93 -19.98 -0.09
C ALA A 207 -4.07 -20.48 1.08
N ASP A 208 -3.04 -21.28 0.79
CA ASP A 208 -2.13 -21.86 1.78
C ASP A 208 -0.85 -21.03 2.00
N SER A 209 -0.59 -20.01 1.18
CA SER A 209 0.66 -19.26 1.20
C SER A 209 0.42 -17.76 1.10
N VAL A 210 0.37 -17.13 2.27
CA VAL A 210 0.33 -15.66 2.43
C VAL A 210 1.62 -15.20 3.10
N TRP A 211 2.24 -14.19 2.49
CA TRP A 211 3.45 -13.56 2.99
C TRP A 211 3.14 -12.21 3.61
N VAL A 212 3.81 -11.87 4.70
CA VAL A 212 3.66 -10.58 5.38
C VAL A 212 5.02 -10.02 5.72
N ALA A 213 5.25 -8.75 5.37
CA ALA A 213 6.48 -8.03 5.66
C ALA A 213 6.24 -6.89 6.65
N GLY A 214 7.28 -6.52 7.40
CA GLY A 214 7.18 -5.44 8.37
C GLY A 214 8.52 -4.95 8.88
N SER A 215 8.48 -4.20 9.97
CA SER A 215 9.65 -3.52 10.51
C SER A 215 10.77 -4.47 10.97
N LYS A 216 12.01 -3.99 10.93
CA LYS A 216 13.23 -4.68 11.39
C LYS A 216 13.41 -6.05 10.73
N GLY A 217 13.19 -6.10 9.42
CA GLY A 217 13.29 -7.29 8.59
C GLY A 217 12.32 -8.40 8.99
N THR A 218 11.13 -8.04 9.48
CA THR A 218 10.10 -9.03 9.83
C THR A 218 9.53 -9.62 8.54
N LEU A 219 9.61 -10.94 8.39
CA LEU A 219 8.96 -11.69 7.32
C LEU A 219 8.22 -12.89 7.92
N LEU A 220 6.92 -12.97 7.66
CA LEU A 220 6.04 -14.03 8.11
C LEU A 220 5.45 -14.78 6.91
N LYS A 221 5.13 -16.07 7.12
CA LYS A 221 4.40 -16.90 6.17
C LYS A 221 3.30 -17.66 6.90
N GLY A 222 2.14 -17.80 6.28
CA GLY A 222 1.05 -18.58 6.82
C GLY A 222 -0.24 -18.40 6.03
N ASN A 223 -1.36 -18.60 6.71
CA ASN A 223 -2.69 -18.27 6.23
C ASN A 223 -3.63 -18.07 7.44
N PHE A 224 -4.88 -17.67 7.20
CA PHE A 224 -5.84 -17.40 8.27
C PHE A 224 -6.21 -18.64 9.12
N GLN A 225 -6.13 -19.85 8.56
CA GLN A 225 -6.52 -21.10 9.24
C GLN A 225 -5.39 -21.66 10.12
N ALA A 226 -4.19 -21.77 9.56
CA ALA A 226 -3.01 -22.34 10.23
C ALA A 226 -2.26 -21.30 11.09
N GLY A 227 -2.53 -20.01 10.89
CA GLY A 227 -1.81 -18.92 11.52
C GLY A 227 -0.48 -18.60 10.81
N PHE A 228 0.22 -17.59 11.33
CA PHE A 228 1.45 -17.07 10.73
C PHE A 228 2.68 -17.43 11.57
N GLY A 229 3.68 -18.01 10.90
CA GLY A 229 5.00 -18.31 11.44
C GLY A 229 6.05 -17.33 10.92
N ALA A 230 7.08 -17.06 11.71
CA ALA A 230 8.17 -16.20 11.28
C ALA A 230 9.17 -16.97 10.40
N VAL A 231 9.47 -16.40 9.24
CA VAL A 231 10.53 -16.87 8.33
C VAL A 231 11.82 -16.10 8.60
N ALA A 232 11.74 -14.79 8.86
CA ALA A 232 12.87 -13.98 9.29
C ALA A 232 12.48 -13.01 10.42
N ARG A 233 13.39 -12.81 11.38
CA ARG A 233 13.28 -11.82 12.47
C ARG A 233 14.65 -11.23 12.78
N LYS A 234 14.73 -9.90 12.95
CA LYS A 234 15.87 -9.18 13.57
C LYS A 234 17.26 -9.48 12.97
N ARG A 235 17.32 -9.93 11.71
CA ARG A 235 18.59 -10.15 10.99
C ARG A 235 19.06 -8.90 10.24
N HIS A 236 18.13 -7.99 9.93
CA HIS A 236 18.40 -6.75 9.21
C HIS A 236 17.89 -5.57 10.02
N SER A 237 18.60 -4.44 9.97
CA SER A 237 18.20 -3.19 10.61
C SER A 237 17.17 -2.39 9.82
N THR A 238 16.94 -2.78 8.55
CA THR A 238 16.00 -2.14 7.62
C THR A 238 14.57 -2.67 7.80
N ASP A 239 13.60 -1.89 7.36
CA ASP A 239 12.21 -2.29 7.28
C ASP A 239 11.91 -2.91 5.91
N PHE A 240 11.10 -3.97 5.87
CA PHE A 240 10.57 -4.50 4.63
C PHE A 240 9.24 -3.79 4.32
N HIS A 241 9.17 -3.15 3.16
CA HIS A 241 8.08 -2.24 2.78
C HIS A 241 7.08 -2.86 1.81
N SER A 242 7.54 -3.75 0.92
CA SER A 242 6.73 -4.33 -0.16
C SER A 242 7.20 -5.73 -0.52
N LEU A 243 6.30 -6.52 -1.07
CA LEU A 243 6.52 -7.89 -1.49
C LEU A 243 6.00 -8.09 -2.92
N ALA A 244 6.71 -8.89 -3.71
CA ALA A 244 6.25 -9.33 -5.03
C ALA A 244 6.57 -10.81 -5.23
N TRP A 245 5.59 -11.57 -5.74
CA TRP A 245 5.80 -12.94 -6.20
C TRP A 245 6.00 -12.93 -7.71
N PHE A 246 7.14 -13.42 -8.18
CA PHE A 246 7.48 -13.39 -9.60
C PHE A 246 8.32 -14.61 -9.97
N ASN A 247 7.89 -15.38 -10.98
CA ASN A 247 8.57 -16.60 -11.44
C ASN A 247 8.95 -17.54 -10.28
N ASP A 248 7.97 -17.86 -9.43
CA ASP A 248 8.10 -18.74 -8.25
C ASP A 248 9.11 -18.27 -7.18
N ARG A 249 9.42 -16.97 -7.18
CA ARG A 249 10.37 -16.34 -6.25
C ARG A 249 9.71 -15.20 -5.52
N LEU A 250 10.08 -15.02 -4.25
CA LEU A 250 9.63 -13.89 -3.43
C LEU A 250 10.70 -12.80 -3.44
N PHE A 251 10.33 -11.63 -3.96
CA PHE A 251 11.13 -10.41 -3.90
C PHE A 251 10.59 -9.48 -2.84
N ILE A 252 11.49 -8.75 -2.17
CA ILE A 252 11.19 -7.89 -1.04
C ILE A 252 11.85 -6.53 -1.27
N GLY A 253 11.08 -5.46 -1.19
CA GLY A 253 11.58 -4.08 -1.21
C GLY A 253 11.86 -3.57 0.19
N ALA A 254 13.01 -2.93 0.38
CA ALA A 254 13.47 -2.40 1.66
C ALA A 254 14.20 -1.06 1.49
N GLY A 255 14.33 -0.29 2.57
CA GLY A 255 15.00 1.01 2.53
C GLY A 255 16.45 0.98 2.03
N ASP A 256 17.14 -0.15 2.18
CA ASP A 256 18.52 -0.37 1.73
C ASP A 256 18.60 -1.28 0.49
N GLY A 257 17.49 -1.65 -0.14
CA GLY A 257 17.51 -2.30 -1.44
C GLY A 257 16.46 -3.37 -1.66
N ILE A 258 16.74 -4.21 -2.65
CA ILE A 258 15.88 -5.35 -3.00
C ILE A 258 16.50 -6.64 -2.45
N TYR A 259 15.66 -7.52 -1.94
CA TYR A 259 16.02 -8.84 -1.48
C TYR A 259 15.24 -9.90 -2.23
N GLU A 260 15.80 -11.10 -2.27
CA GLU A 260 15.13 -12.32 -2.67
C GLU A 260 15.16 -13.31 -1.51
N LEU A 261 14.06 -14.03 -1.30
CA LEU A 261 14.03 -15.10 -0.32
C LEU A 261 14.65 -16.38 -0.87
N ASP A 262 15.66 -16.90 -0.17
CA ASP A 262 16.23 -18.23 -0.40
C ASP A 262 16.10 -19.14 0.84
N GLU A 263 16.74 -20.31 0.80
CA GLU A 263 16.76 -21.29 1.90
C GLU A 263 17.37 -20.75 3.21
N ASN A 264 18.21 -19.72 3.13
CA ASN A 264 18.87 -19.08 4.27
C ASN A 264 18.11 -17.82 4.77
N GLY A 265 17.03 -17.44 4.09
CA GLY A 265 16.23 -16.27 4.36
C GLY A 265 16.41 -15.17 3.30
N PRO A 266 15.99 -13.92 3.60
CA PRO A 266 16.14 -12.81 2.66
C PRO A 266 17.62 -12.50 2.37
N GLN A 267 18.03 -12.60 1.10
CA GLN A 267 19.34 -12.21 0.61
C GLN A 267 19.25 -10.93 -0.20
N ARG A 268 20.12 -9.95 0.08
CA ARG A 268 20.15 -8.69 -0.68
C ARG A 268 20.64 -8.98 -2.09
N LEU A 269 19.87 -8.56 -3.10
CA LEU A 269 20.23 -8.70 -4.50
C LEU A 269 21.12 -7.55 -4.96
N MET A 270 22.25 -7.92 -5.59
CA MET A 270 23.10 -6.99 -6.30
C MET A 270 22.62 -6.88 -7.74
N VAL A 271 21.78 -5.87 -8.01
CA VAL A 271 21.23 -5.62 -9.36
C VAL A 271 22.31 -5.14 -10.33
N SER A 272 23.37 -4.48 -9.84
CA SER A 272 24.46 -3.95 -10.64
C SER A 272 25.73 -3.76 -9.81
N ASP A 273 26.88 -3.98 -10.43
CA ASP A 273 28.18 -3.69 -9.81
C ASP A 273 28.50 -2.19 -9.78
N LYS A 274 27.75 -1.38 -10.55
CA LYS A 274 27.98 0.06 -10.71
C LYS A 274 27.17 0.90 -9.73
N PHE A 275 26.16 0.32 -9.10
CA PHE A 275 25.24 1.05 -8.24
C PHE A 275 24.39 0.14 -7.36
N SER A 276 23.98 0.67 -6.22
CA SER A 276 22.91 0.14 -5.39
C SER A 276 21.56 0.73 -5.79
N LEU A 277 20.50 -0.07 -5.59
CA LEU A 277 19.15 0.48 -5.47
C LEU A 277 18.95 0.84 -4.00
N ASP A 278 19.01 2.13 -3.66
CA ASP A 278 18.80 2.62 -2.30
C ASP A 278 17.43 3.31 -2.18
N ASN A 279 16.82 3.22 -1.00
CA ASN A 279 15.45 3.64 -0.72
C ASN A 279 14.44 2.97 -1.67
N VAL A 280 14.39 1.63 -1.67
CA VAL A 280 13.39 0.89 -2.44
C VAL A 280 12.04 1.03 -1.74
N ALA A 281 11.15 1.79 -2.35
CA ALA A 281 9.82 2.06 -1.83
C ALA A 281 8.84 0.93 -2.17
N THR A 282 8.87 0.45 -3.42
CA THR A 282 7.98 -0.63 -3.86
C THR A 282 8.68 -1.63 -4.78
N VAL A 283 8.32 -2.91 -4.63
CA VAL A 283 8.52 -3.98 -5.60
C VAL A 283 7.17 -4.54 -5.99
N GLU A 284 6.93 -4.70 -7.29
CA GLU A 284 5.62 -5.16 -7.80
C GLU A 284 5.81 -6.02 -9.05
N ALA A 285 5.08 -7.13 -9.13
CA ALA A 285 5.04 -7.97 -10.32
C ALA A 285 3.76 -7.70 -11.12
N LYS A 286 3.88 -7.27 -12.37
CA LYS A 286 2.74 -6.96 -13.24
C LYS A 286 3.10 -7.16 -14.71
N ASP A 287 2.16 -7.64 -15.51
CA ASP A 287 2.34 -7.87 -16.95
C ASP A 287 3.61 -8.71 -17.29
N GLY A 288 3.93 -9.72 -16.46
CA GLY A 288 5.12 -10.58 -16.66
C GLY A 288 6.46 -9.90 -16.35
N VAL A 289 6.45 -8.81 -15.59
CA VAL A 289 7.64 -8.01 -15.25
C VAL A 289 7.64 -7.71 -13.77
N LEU A 290 8.82 -7.82 -13.15
CA LEU A 290 9.07 -7.29 -11.81
C LEU A 290 9.59 -5.85 -11.91
N TRP A 291 8.86 -4.92 -11.32
CA TRP A 291 9.20 -3.51 -11.21
C TRP A 291 9.74 -3.22 -9.82
N VAL A 292 10.77 -2.39 -9.76
CA VAL A 292 11.39 -1.94 -8.52
C VAL A 292 11.54 -0.44 -8.58
N LEU A 293 10.88 0.23 -7.66
CA LEU A 293 11.05 1.66 -7.49
C LEU A 293 12.01 1.94 -6.34
N ALA A 294 13.08 2.64 -6.67
CA ALA A 294 13.98 3.28 -5.74
C ALA A 294 13.89 4.80 -5.87
N SER A 295 14.33 5.54 -4.85
CA SER A 295 14.34 7.01 -4.79
C SER A 295 14.61 7.71 -6.13
N ARG A 296 15.67 7.32 -6.85
CA ARG A 296 16.09 7.97 -8.10
C ARG A 296 15.94 7.10 -9.35
N ARG A 297 15.43 5.88 -9.21
CA ARG A 297 15.55 4.86 -10.26
C ARG A 297 14.33 3.97 -10.33
N LEU A 298 13.93 3.66 -11.55
CA LEU A 298 13.02 2.55 -11.83
C LEU A 298 13.87 1.41 -12.38
N ALA A 299 13.77 0.23 -11.79
CA ALA A 299 14.34 -0.98 -12.36
C ALA A 299 13.22 -1.93 -12.79
N ARG A 300 13.52 -2.69 -13.83
CA ARG A 300 12.63 -3.62 -14.50
C ARG A 300 13.37 -4.94 -14.68
N TYR A 301 12.75 -6.04 -14.29
CA TYR A 301 13.27 -7.38 -14.47
C TYR A 301 12.26 -8.24 -15.22
N ASP A 302 12.66 -8.81 -16.35
CA ASP A 302 11.81 -9.64 -17.21
C ASP A 302 11.92 -11.15 -16.89
N GLY A 303 12.64 -11.52 -15.83
CA GLY A 303 12.95 -12.91 -15.48
C GLY A 303 14.32 -13.38 -15.97
N ALA A 304 14.97 -12.63 -16.86
CA ALA A 304 16.30 -12.95 -17.37
C ALA A 304 17.29 -11.79 -17.19
N GLN A 305 16.87 -10.55 -17.38
CA GLN A 305 17.72 -9.37 -17.41
C GLN A 305 17.11 -8.20 -16.63
N TRP A 306 17.98 -7.43 -15.98
CA TRP A 306 17.62 -6.17 -15.35
C TRP A 306 17.85 -5.00 -16.31
N GLU A 307 16.85 -4.15 -16.46
CA GLU A 307 16.94 -2.85 -17.13
C GLU A 307 16.69 -1.76 -16.08
N VAL A 308 17.52 -0.72 -16.05
CA VAL A 308 17.41 0.36 -15.06
C VAL A 308 17.32 1.69 -15.76
N PHE A 309 16.37 2.50 -15.32
CA PHE A 309 16.07 3.81 -15.82
C PHE A 309 16.30 4.85 -14.73
N GLU A 310 16.88 5.98 -15.10
CA GLU A 310 16.88 7.17 -14.24
C GLU A 310 15.53 7.87 -14.37
N ASN A 311 14.95 8.29 -13.24
CA ASN A 311 13.71 9.03 -13.26
C ASN A 311 13.99 10.44 -13.82
N PRO A 312 13.44 10.81 -15.00
CA PRO A 312 13.73 12.10 -15.62
C PRO A 312 13.19 13.30 -14.83
N HIS A 313 12.27 13.07 -13.88
CA HIS A 313 11.60 14.10 -13.10
C HIS A 313 12.06 14.15 -11.63
N ASN A 314 13.09 13.39 -11.26
CA ASN A 314 13.74 13.48 -9.96
C ASN A 314 15.24 13.80 -10.14
N LEU A 315 15.51 14.93 -10.81
CA LEU A 315 16.85 15.49 -11.00
C LEU A 315 17.23 16.35 -9.77
N PRO A 316 18.51 16.37 -9.38
CA PRO A 316 18.98 17.04 -8.16
C PRO A 316 18.86 18.57 -8.18
#